data_AF-A0A8T0DIR2-F1
#
_entry.id   AF-A0A8T0DIR2-F1
#
_cell.length_a   1.000
_cell.length_b   1.000
_cell.length_c   1.000
_cell.angle_alpha   90.00
_cell.angle_beta   90.00
_cell.angle_gamma   90.00
#
_symmetry.space_group_name_H-M   'P 1'
#
loop_
_entity.id
_entity.type
_entity.pdbx_description
1 polymer ?
#
loop_
_entity_poly.entity_id
_entity_poly.type
_entity_poly.pdbx_seq_one_letter_code
_entity_poly.pdbx_strand_id
1 'polypeptide(L)' 'STIYSCLLTTCLFSLLLKRLPTGILYRPDFVGFEIPDEFVVGYALDYNEHFRDLPHICVINQHGREKFRIH' A
#
# COMPACT_ATOMS: atom_id res chain seq x y z
N SER A 1 15.85 -12.57 -33.87
CA SER A 1 15.03 -11.39 -33.54
C SER A 1 13.95 -11.65 -32.48
N THR A 2 13.68 -12.89 -32.07
CA THR A 2 12.57 -13.24 -31.17
C THR A 2 12.96 -13.33 -29.68
N ILE A 3 14.26 -13.41 -29.35
CA ILE A 3 14.71 -13.60 -27.97
C ILE A 3 14.63 -12.29 -27.15
N TYR A 4 14.74 -11.13 -27.80
CA TYR A 4 14.67 -9.82 -27.13
C TYR A 4 13.25 -9.37 -26.76
N SER A 5 12.19 -9.98 -27.30
CA SER A 5 10.82 -9.59 -26.97
C SER A 5 10.29 -10.22 -25.68
N CYS A 6 11.00 -11.20 -25.11
CA CYS A 6 10.55 -11.97 -23.94
C CYS A 6 11.11 -11.45 -22.59
N LEU A 7 12.06 -10.51 -22.62
CA LEU A 7 12.84 -10.11 -21.43
C LEU A 7 12.44 -8.76 -20.80
N LEU A 8 11.31 -8.16 -21.20
CA LEU A 8 10.92 -6.81 -20.76
C LEU A 8 9.51 -6.72 -20.15
N THR A 9 8.93 -7.82 -19.67
CA THR A 9 7.66 -7.74 -18.95
C THR A 9 7.93 -7.38 -17.49
N THR A 10 7.94 -6.08 -17.17
CA THR A 10 7.95 -5.61 -15.78
C THR A 10 6.63 -6.02 -15.12
N CYS A 11 6.70 -6.85 -14.08
CA CYS A 11 5.54 -7.23 -13.27
C CYS A 11 5.52 -6.39 -11.98
N LEU A 12 4.35 -5.83 -11.64
CA LEU A 12 4.14 -5.11 -10.39
C LEU A 12 3.45 -5.99 -9.36
N PHE A 13 4.07 -6.09 -8.17
CA PHE A 13 3.50 -6.73 -7.00
C PHE A 13 3.15 -5.66 -5.97
N SER A 14 1.91 -5.66 -5.49
CA SER A 14 1.50 -4.84 -4.35
C SER A 14 1.00 -5.73 -3.22
N LEU A 15 1.46 -5.47 -2.00
CA LEU A 15 0.94 -6.15 -0.82
C LEU A 15 -0.54 -5.78 -0.59
N LEU A 16 -0.86 -4.49 -0.72
CA LEU A 16 -2.18 -3.94 -0.43
C LEU A 16 -2.74 -3.17 -1.63
N LEU A 17 -4.02 -3.40 -1.93
CA LEU A 17 -4.78 -2.62 -2.90
C LEU A 17 -6.02 -2.06 -2.23
N LYS A 18 -6.21 -0.73 -2.27
CA LYS A 18 -7.40 -0.08 -1.71
C LYS A 18 -8.60 -0.21 -2.64
N ARG A 19 -9.74 -0.58 -2.07
CA ARG A 19 -11.04 -0.50 -2.75
C ARG A 19 -11.58 0.92 -2.67
N LEU A 20 -11.41 1.65 -3.77
CA LEU A 20 -11.92 3.02 -3.90
C LEU A 20 -13.35 3.00 -4.49
N PRO A 21 -14.29 3.81 -3.98
CA PRO A 21 -15.64 3.92 -4.53
C PRO A 21 -15.65 4.39 -5.99
N THR A 22 -14.67 5.20 -6.38
CA THR A 22 -14.48 5.72 -7.74
C THR A 22 -13.87 4.70 -8.70
N GLY A 23 -13.51 3.50 -8.21
CA GLY A 23 -12.69 2.55 -8.94
C GLY A 23 -11.20 2.87 -8.89
N ILE A 24 -10.38 1.95 -9.40
CA ILE A 24 -8.91 2.07 -9.48
C ILE A 24 -8.50 2.38 -10.92
N LEU A 25 -7.57 3.32 -11.10
CA LEU A 25 -7.04 3.67 -12.42
C LEU A 25 -6.08 2.61 -12.97
N TYR A 26 -5.36 1.94 -12.07
CA TYR A 26 -4.42 0.90 -12.42
C TYR A 26 -4.45 -0.20 -11.37
N ARG A 27 -4.39 -1.45 -11.84
CA ARG A 27 -4.36 -2.65 -11.00
C ARG A 27 -3.00 -3.34 -11.19
N PRO A 28 -2.23 -3.58 -10.10
CA PRO A 28 -1.00 -4.37 -10.16
C PRO A 28 -1.28 -5.79 -10.70
N ASP A 29 -0.27 -6.40 -11.33
CA ASP A 29 -0.35 -7.78 -11.84
C ASP A 29 -0.62 -8.78 -10.70
N PHE A 30 -0.05 -8.52 -9.52
CA PHE A 30 -0.22 -9.34 -8.34
C PHE A 30 -0.57 -8.49 -7.12
N VAL A 31 -1.64 -8.91 -6.42
CA VAL A 31 -2.15 -8.23 -5.23
C VAL A 31 -2.20 -9.23 -4.09
N GLY A 32 -1.59 -8.90 -2.95
CA GLY A 32 -1.64 -9.72 -1.73
C GLY A 32 -3.01 -9.66 -1.07
N PHE A 33 -3.49 -8.46 -0.73
CA PHE A 33 -4.76 -8.23 -0.07
C PHE A 33 -5.48 -7.00 -0.63
N GLU A 34 -6.79 -7.13 -0.83
CA GLU A 34 -7.66 -5.98 -1.08
C GLU A 34 -8.27 -5.47 0.23
N ILE A 35 -8.06 -4.20 0.53
CA ILE A 35 -8.48 -3.56 1.79
C ILE A 35 -9.50 -2.43 1.55
N PRO A 36 -10.31 -2.06 2.56
CA PRO A 36 -11.13 -0.84 2.50
C PRO A 36 -10.29 0.43 2.28
N ASP A 37 -10.93 1.52 1.89
CA ASP A 37 -10.28 2.84 1.80
C ASP A 37 -10.06 3.48 3.18
N GLU A 38 -9.18 2.86 3.95
CA GLU A 38 -8.76 3.32 5.28
C GLU A 38 -7.27 3.65 5.27
N PHE A 39 -6.83 4.56 6.15
CA PHE A 39 -5.41 4.83 6.29
C PHE A 39 -4.76 3.78 7.20
N VAL A 40 -3.87 2.97 6.62
CA VAL A 40 -3.20 1.87 7.32
C VAL A 40 -1.73 2.17 7.59
N VAL A 41 -1.23 1.67 8.71
CA VAL A 41 0.17 1.76 9.16
C VAL A 41 0.66 0.38 9.60
N GLY A 42 1.96 0.23 9.84
CA GLY A 42 2.57 -1.03 10.23
C GLY A 42 3.05 -1.85 9.03
N TYR A 43 3.87 -2.86 9.31
CA TYR A 43 4.55 -3.65 8.29
C TYR A 43 5.35 -2.76 7.31
N ALA A 44 6.18 -1.88 7.87
CA ALA A 44 6.91 -0.83 7.16
C ALA A 44 6.08 0.29 6.52
N LEU A 45 4.73 0.25 6.61
CA LEU A 45 3.88 1.39 6.28
C LEU A 45 3.89 2.40 7.42
N ASP A 46 3.92 3.70 7.10
CA ASP A 46 4.09 4.74 8.10
C ASP A 46 3.06 5.86 8.05
N TYR A 47 2.97 6.55 9.17
CA TYR A 47 2.36 7.86 9.28
C TYR A 47 3.41 8.82 9.84
N ASN A 48 3.94 9.71 8.98
CA ASN A 48 5.03 10.63 9.32
C ASN A 48 6.22 9.91 9.96
N GLU A 49 6.71 8.86 9.31
CA GLU A 49 7.84 8.02 9.74
C GLU A 49 7.58 7.15 10.99
N HIS A 50 6.42 7.27 11.64
CA HIS A 50 6.04 6.43 12.77
C HIS A 50 5.37 5.11 12.33
N PHE A 51 5.39 4.12 13.23
CA PHE A 51 4.71 2.82 13.13
C PHE A 51 5.30 1.79 12.15
N ARG A 52 6.46 2.04 11.53
CA ARG A 52 7.11 1.08 10.60
C ARG A 52 7.48 -0.25 11.23
N ASP A 53 7.80 -0.22 12.52
CA ASP A 53 8.25 -1.34 13.34
C ASP A 53 7.11 -2.23 13.87
N LEU A 54 5.85 -1.81 13.68
CA LEU A 54 4.70 -2.61 14.05
C LEU A 54 4.60 -3.83 13.12
N PRO A 55 4.57 -5.08 13.64
CA PRO A 55 4.55 -6.29 12.80
C PRO A 55 3.20 -6.54 12.11
N HIS A 56 2.16 -5.81 12.51
CA HIS A 56 0.80 -5.95 11.99
C HIS A 56 0.38 -4.72 11.22
N ILE A 57 -0.45 -4.91 10.19
CA ILE A 57 -1.11 -3.82 9.48
C ILE A 57 -2.33 -3.40 10.29
N CYS A 58 -2.45 -2.10 10.61
CA CYS A 58 -3.49 -1.55 11.47
C CYS A 58 -4.05 -0.24 10.90
N VAL A 59 -5.30 0.10 11.24
CA VAL A 59 -5.89 1.42 10.92
C VAL A 59 -5.52 2.42 12.01
N ILE A 60 -5.04 3.60 11.62
CA ILE A 60 -4.71 4.67 12.58
C ILE A 60 -5.98 5.38 13.06
N ASN A 61 -6.15 5.51 14.38
CA ASN A 61 -7.28 6.23 14.95
C ASN A 61 -7.06 7.76 14.97
N GLN A 62 -8.11 8.52 15.26
CA GLN A 62 -8.03 10.00 15.27
C GLN A 62 -6.99 10.54 16.26
N HIS A 63 -6.87 9.92 17.44
CA HIS A 63 -5.88 10.32 18.44
C HIS A 63 -4.44 10.15 17.93
N GLY A 64 -4.14 9.01 17.29
CA GLY A 64 -2.84 8.74 16.69
C GLY A 64 -2.53 9.71 15.55
N ARG A 65 -3.53 10.01 14.71
CA ARG A 65 -3.36 10.99 13.62
C ARG A 65 -2.95 12.36 14.13
N GLU A 66 -3.63 12.89 15.15
CA GLU A 66 -3.28 14.20 15.70
C GLU A 66 -1.93 14.18 16.41
N LYS A 67 -1.68 13.15 17.23
CA LYS A 67 -0.44 13.01 18.02
C LYS A 67 0.82 13.05 17.15
N PHE A 68 0.78 12.44 15.97
CA PHE A 68 1.91 12.31 15.08
C PHE A 68 1.80 13.24 13.86
N ARG A 69 0.89 14.22 13.88
CA ARG A 69 0.74 15.19 12.79
C ARG A 69 1.93 16.15 12.76
N ILE A 70 2.56 16.31 11.60
CA ILE A 70 3.58 17.35 11.37
C ILE A 70 2.90 18.73 11.53
N HIS A 71 3.55 19.60 12.30
CA HIS A 71 3.12 20.99 12.52
C HIS A 71 3.71 21.93 11.48
#